data_AF-A0A165KYW9-F1
#
_entry.id   AF-A0A165KYW9-F1
#
_cell.length_a   1.000
_cell.length_b   1.000
_cell.length_c   1.000
_cell.angle_alpha   90.00
_cell.angle_beta   90.00
_cell.angle_gamma   90.00
#
_symmetry.space_group_name_H-M   'P 1'
#
loop_
_entity.id
_entity.type
_entity.pdbx_description
1 polymer ?
#
loop_
_entity_poly.entity_id
_entity_poly.type
_entity_poly.pdbx_seq_one_letter_code
_entity_poly.pdbx_strand_id
1 'polypeptide(L)'
;MLGELDRRRYRRAVDNLERLVVQRLSELSKLGMSGIGYKMREKIGKALKARAEAIRKAIIEYNRRAAQLTPPRPALSPTEVMDMASLSEFDLLRDVRQDVRQLPWAQPMNRKAMNAYFNVKRAHEEIKRLNVESARLFTSIIDEHFDYHHAISHALFTDPQLARELSVRWLYRDRINEKIAHRLQQTSSLSGFTGCLLYGRRVGRESCSFSVPLPSWATWSNGTDIFPAEHSDPAANTDFDNDEEEEIVPGTQNEQEAADLVCFVDRLALGGSDVYPE
;
A
#
# COMPACT_ATOMS: atom_id res chain seq x y z
N MET A 1 -35.41 19.93 -27.75
CA MET A 1 -34.48 20.96 -27.26
C MET A 1 -34.40 21.05 -25.73
N LEU A 2 -35.52 21.15 -24.99
CA LEU A 2 -35.48 21.27 -23.51
C LEU A 2 -34.81 20.07 -22.81
N GLY A 3 -35.16 18.84 -23.19
CA GLY A 3 -34.58 17.63 -22.58
C GLY A 3 -33.06 17.46 -22.77
N GLU A 4 -32.48 17.99 -23.85
CA GLU A 4 -31.03 17.94 -24.08
C GLU A 4 -30.26 18.93 -23.19
N LEU A 5 -30.84 20.11 -22.96
CA LEU A 5 -30.29 21.13 -22.06
C LEU A 5 -30.28 20.63 -20.62
N ASP A 6 -31.36 19.99 -20.18
CA ASP A 6 -31.43 19.44 -18.83
C ASP A 6 -30.49 18.25 -18.65
N ARG A 7 -30.34 17.39 -19.67
CA ARG A 7 -29.32 16.32 -19.67
C ARG A 7 -27.89 16.84 -19.63
N ARG A 8 -27.61 17.99 -20.27
CA ARG A 8 -26.29 18.65 -20.21
C ARG A 8 -26.04 19.24 -18.83
N ARG A 9 -27.04 19.88 -18.22
CA ARG A 9 -26.95 20.45 -16.86
C ARG A 9 -26.75 19.34 -15.82
N TYR A 10 -27.46 18.22 -15.95
CA TYR A 10 -27.25 17.04 -15.12
C TYR A 10 -25.82 16.51 -15.24
N ARG A 11 -25.32 16.28 -16.46
CA ARG A 11 -23.94 15.81 -16.67
C ARG A 11 -22.90 16.73 -16.03
N ARG A 12 -23.05 18.05 -16.16
CA ARG A 12 -22.18 19.01 -15.47
C ARG A 12 -22.26 18.94 -13.96
N ALA A 13 -23.45 18.66 -13.40
CA ALA A 13 -23.62 18.48 -11.96
C ALA A 13 -22.90 17.21 -11.48
N VAL A 14 -22.98 16.11 -12.25
CA VAL A 14 -22.23 14.87 -12.00
C VAL A 14 -20.72 15.12 -12.09
N ASP A 15 -20.22 15.71 -13.17
CA ASP A 15 -18.78 15.97 -13.37
C ASP A 15 -18.23 16.88 -12.25
N ASN A 16 -19.02 17.86 -11.79
CA ASN A 16 -18.61 18.73 -10.68
C ASN A 16 -18.57 17.99 -9.34
N LEU A 17 -19.55 17.12 -9.07
CA LEU A 17 -19.58 16.30 -7.87
C LEU A 17 -18.39 15.33 -7.84
N GLU A 18 -18.15 14.63 -8.94
CA GLU A 18 -17.00 13.72 -9.12
C GLU A 18 -15.68 14.45 -8.88
N ARG A 19 -15.48 15.61 -9.53
CA ARG A 19 -14.29 16.43 -9.36
C ARG A 19 -14.04 16.79 -7.89
N LEU A 20 -15.08 17.19 -7.16
CA LEU A 20 -14.96 17.57 -5.75
C LEU A 20 -14.62 16.38 -4.86
N VAL A 21 -15.14 15.19 -5.17
CA VAL A 21 -14.81 13.95 -4.43
C VAL A 21 -13.39 13.47 -4.74
N VAL A 22 -12.95 13.49 -6.00
CA VAL A 22 -11.56 13.16 -6.40
C VAL A 22 -10.57 14.10 -5.71
N GLN A 23 -10.91 15.40 -5.72
CA GLN A 23 -10.18 16.40 -4.95
C GLN A 23 -10.15 15.96 -3.49
N ARG A 24 -11.30 15.66 -2.85
CA ARG A 24 -11.42 15.19 -1.46
C ARG A 24 -10.43 14.10 -1.12
N LEU A 25 -10.48 13.00 -1.87
CA LEU A 25 -9.59 11.85 -1.73
C LEU A 25 -8.11 12.24 -1.85
N SER A 26 -7.77 13.15 -2.76
CA SER A 26 -6.39 13.62 -2.96
C SER A 26 -5.86 14.45 -1.78
N GLU A 27 -6.68 15.24 -1.05
CA GLU A 27 -6.16 15.89 0.18
C GLU A 27 -6.11 14.93 1.35
N LEU A 28 -7.02 13.95 1.44
CA LEU A 28 -6.93 12.90 2.46
C LEU A 28 -5.64 12.09 2.29
N SER A 29 -5.32 11.68 1.06
CA SER A 29 -4.05 11.02 0.73
C SER A 29 -2.85 11.89 1.09
N LYS A 30 -2.89 13.19 0.78
CA LYS A 30 -1.83 14.12 1.20
C LYS A 30 -1.71 14.22 2.72
N LEU A 31 -2.82 14.27 3.45
CA LEU A 31 -2.79 14.36 4.91
C LEU A 31 -2.06 13.16 5.54
N GLY A 32 -2.18 11.97 4.94
CA GLY A 32 -1.50 10.75 5.37
C GLY A 32 -0.04 10.61 4.96
N MET A 33 0.55 11.57 4.24
CA MET A 33 1.98 11.50 3.88
C MET A 33 2.88 11.95 5.03
N SER A 34 3.89 11.14 5.36
CA SER A 34 4.96 11.50 6.30
C SER A 34 5.77 12.71 5.79
N GLY A 35 6.28 13.54 6.72
CA GLY A 35 7.12 14.70 6.39
C GLY A 35 6.38 16.02 6.09
N ILE A 36 5.06 16.09 6.28
CA ILE A 36 4.30 17.33 6.13
C ILE A 36 4.33 18.16 7.42
N GLY A 37 4.88 19.38 7.34
CA GLY A 37 4.92 20.31 8.46
C GLY A 37 3.54 20.80 8.92
N TYR A 38 3.43 21.18 10.20
CA TYR A 38 2.18 21.59 10.87
C TYR A 38 1.33 22.59 10.07
N LYS A 39 1.93 23.67 9.56
CA LYS A 39 1.22 24.70 8.77
C LYS A 39 0.55 24.14 7.52
N MET A 40 1.14 23.12 6.90
CA MET A 40 0.59 22.49 5.71
C MET A 40 -0.55 21.54 6.09
N ARG A 41 -0.44 20.80 7.20
CA ARG A 41 -1.56 20.01 7.75
C ARG A 41 -2.75 20.88 8.10
N GLU A 42 -2.54 22.04 8.71
CA GLU A 42 -3.60 22.99 9.03
C GLU A 42 -4.33 23.49 7.76
N LYS A 43 -3.57 23.83 6.70
CA LYS A 43 -4.14 24.21 5.40
C LYS A 43 -4.94 23.07 4.77
N ILE A 44 -4.43 21.84 4.83
CA ILE A 44 -5.14 20.65 4.35
C ILE A 44 -6.44 20.45 5.14
N GLY A 45 -6.42 20.57 6.47
CA GLY A 45 -7.61 20.48 7.31
C GLY A 45 -8.67 21.53 6.97
N LYS A 46 -8.27 22.79 6.72
CA LYS A 46 -9.19 23.85 6.26
C LYS A 46 -9.76 23.54 4.88
N ALA A 47 -8.93 23.04 3.95
CA ALA A 47 -9.38 22.66 2.62
C ALA A 47 -10.36 21.47 2.65
N LEU A 48 -10.15 20.49 3.53
CA LEU A 48 -11.05 19.37 3.74
C LEU A 48 -12.43 19.83 4.23
N LYS A 49 -12.49 20.76 5.20
CA LYS A 49 -13.74 21.38 5.67
C LYS A 49 -14.49 22.08 4.53
N ALA A 50 -13.78 22.96 3.82
CA ALA A 50 -14.34 23.71 2.71
C ALA A 50 -14.86 22.77 1.60
N ARG A 51 -14.15 21.67 1.32
CA ARG A 51 -14.61 20.69 0.34
C ARG A 51 -15.77 19.85 0.82
N ALA A 52 -15.87 19.50 2.09
CA ALA A 52 -17.05 18.80 2.62
C ALA A 52 -18.31 19.65 2.43
N GLU A 53 -18.23 20.96 2.65
CA GLU A 53 -19.32 21.91 2.33
C GLU A 53 -19.61 21.99 0.83
N ALA A 54 -18.57 22.07 0.00
CA ALA A 54 -18.73 22.12 -1.46
C ALA A 54 -19.41 20.85 -2.00
N ILE A 55 -19.04 19.67 -1.49
CA ILE A 55 -19.66 18.39 -1.84
C ILE A 55 -21.13 18.38 -1.44
N ARG A 56 -21.48 18.80 -0.21
CA ARG A 56 -22.89 18.91 0.22
C ARG A 56 -23.71 19.76 -0.74
N LYS A 57 -23.20 20.93 -1.13
CA LYS A 57 -23.85 21.81 -2.13
C LYS A 57 -23.96 21.15 -3.51
N ALA A 58 -22.93 20.44 -3.94
CA ALA A 58 -22.93 19.73 -5.21
C ALA A 58 -23.94 18.57 -5.24
N ILE A 59 -24.13 17.87 -4.12
CA ILE A 59 -25.16 16.82 -3.97
C ILE A 59 -26.57 17.42 -4.10
N ILE A 60 -26.83 18.55 -3.44
CA ILE A 60 -28.13 19.25 -3.55
C ILE A 60 -28.40 19.65 -5.01
N GLU A 61 -27.39 20.22 -5.69
CA GLU A 61 -27.51 20.58 -7.10
C GLU A 61 -27.72 19.36 -7.99
N TYR A 62 -26.98 18.27 -7.76
CA TYR A 62 -27.18 17.00 -8.46
C TYR A 62 -28.62 16.50 -8.28
N ASN A 63 -29.12 16.40 -7.05
CA ASN A 63 -30.47 15.90 -6.74
C ASN A 63 -31.55 16.75 -7.41
N ARG A 64 -31.35 18.08 -7.43
CA ARG A 64 -32.25 19.02 -8.13
C ARG A 64 -32.27 18.77 -9.63
N ARG A 65 -31.11 18.54 -10.27
CA ARG A 65 -31.03 18.24 -11.71
C ARG A 65 -31.51 16.83 -12.05
N ALA A 66 -31.24 15.86 -11.18
CA ALA A 66 -31.70 14.48 -11.29
C ALA A 66 -33.23 14.39 -11.37
N ALA A 67 -33.94 15.17 -10.54
CA ALA A 67 -35.40 15.23 -10.52
C ALA A 67 -36.01 15.90 -11.77
N GLN A 68 -35.26 16.76 -12.47
CA GLN A 68 -35.71 17.47 -13.68
C GLN A 68 -35.64 16.60 -14.95
N LEU A 69 -34.98 15.44 -14.89
CA LEU A 69 -34.86 14.54 -16.03
C LEU A 69 -36.13 13.70 -16.23
N THR A 70 -36.34 13.24 -17.47
CA THR A 70 -37.39 12.28 -17.83
C THR A 70 -36.73 11.04 -18.42
N PRO A 71 -36.70 9.90 -17.71
CA PRO A 71 -37.20 9.67 -16.36
C PRO A 71 -36.32 10.34 -15.27
N PRO A 72 -36.88 10.64 -14.08
CA PRO A 72 -36.13 11.21 -12.97
C PRO A 72 -35.08 10.21 -12.48
N ARG A 73 -33.92 10.71 -12.03
CA ARG A 73 -32.81 9.88 -11.52
C ARG A 73 -32.85 9.75 -10.00
N PRO A 74 -32.31 8.65 -9.43
CA PRO A 74 -32.21 8.49 -7.98
C PRO A 74 -31.42 9.63 -7.33
N ALA A 75 -31.92 10.11 -6.20
CA ALA A 75 -31.23 11.10 -5.38
C ALA A 75 -30.06 10.43 -4.63
N LEU A 76 -28.96 11.15 -4.48
CA LEU A 76 -27.79 10.73 -3.71
C LEU A 76 -27.86 11.31 -2.30
N SER A 77 -27.56 10.48 -1.31
CA SER A 77 -27.36 10.96 0.06
C SER A 77 -25.89 11.36 0.29
N PRO A 78 -25.61 12.26 1.26
CA PRO A 78 -24.24 12.54 1.67
C PRO A 78 -23.49 11.31 2.15
N THR A 79 -24.14 10.38 2.86
CA THR A 79 -23.51 9.14 3.33
C THR A 79 -23.14 8.23 2.17
N GLU A 80 -24.01 8.09 1.17
CA GLU A 80 -23.76 7.27 -0.01
C GLU A 80 -22.55 7.80 -0.80
N VAL A 81 -22.43 9.12 -0.97
CA VAL A 81 -21.28 9.76 -1.65
C VAL A 81 -19.96 9.57 -0.88
N MET A 82 -20.03 9.42 0.43
CA MET A 82 -18.88 9.12 1.29
C MET A 82 -18.49 7.64 1.20
N ASP A 83 -19.48 6.76 1.15
CA ASP A 83 -19.31 5.31 0.99
C ASP A 83 -18.80 4.94 -0.41
N MET A 84 -19.00 5.82 -1.40
CA MET A 84 -18.39 5.75 -2.73
C MET A 84 -16.87 5.98 -2.64
N ALA A 85 -16.16 4.96 -2.17
CA ALA A 85 -14.71 4.97 -1.97
C ALA A 85 -13.90 4.82 -3.27
N SER A 86 -14.56 4.55 -4.41
CA SER A 86 -13.92 4.31 -5.70
C SER A 86 -14.48 5.24 -6.78
N LEU A 87 -13.59 5.80 -7.61
CA LEU A 87 -13.94 6.59 -8.80
C LEU A 87 -14.89 5.84 -9.73
N SER A 88 -14.77 4.51 -9.77
CA SER A 88 -15.62 3.65 -10.59
C SER A 88 -17.10 3.68 -10.18
N GLU A 89 -17.45 4.16 -8.99
CA GLU A 89 -18.85 4.33 -8.56
C GLU A 89 -19.46 5.64 -9.07
N PHE A 90 -18.63 6.67 -9.28
CA PHE A 90 -19.04 7.94 -9.92
C PHE A 90 -19.14 7.80 -11.44
N ASP A 91 -18.30 6.99 -12.06
CA ASP A 91 -18.44 6.67 -13.49
C ASP A 91 -19.77 5.97 -13.79
N LEU A 92 -20.31 5.20 -12.85
CA LEU A 92 -21.67 4.64 -12.96
C LEU A 92 -22.76 5.71 -12.84
N LEU A 93 -22.46 6.85 -12.22
CA LEU A 93 -23.38 7.97 -12.17
C LEU A 93 -23.48 8.69 -13.53
N ARG A 94 -22.46 8.54 -14.38
CA ARG A 94 -22.45 9.10 -15.73
C ARG A 94 -23.40 8.31 -16.62
N ASP A 95 -24.24 9.06 -17.32
CA ASP A 95 -25.21 8.56 -18.26
C ASP A 95 -24.48 8.13 -19.56
N VAL A 96 -23.76 7.01 -19.50
CA VAL A 96 -23.24 6.34 -20.70
C VAL A 96 -24.45 5.85 -21.50
N ARG A 97 -24.30 5.66 -22.83
CA ARG A 97 -25.40 5.37 -23.77
C ARG A 97 -26.39 4.27 -23.32
N GLN A 98 -25.97 3.40 -22.40
CA GLN A 98 -26.79 2.43 -21.68
C GLN A 98 -26.65 2.63 -20.17
N ASP A 99 -27.77 2.55 -19.45
CA ASP A 99 -27.77 2.47 -17.99
C ASP A 99 -27.21 1.10 -17.57
N VAL A 100 -25.94 1.09 -17.21
CA VAL A 100 -25.23 -0.12 -16.77
C VAL A 100 -25.48 -0.43 -15.29
N ARG A 101 -26.11 0.46 -14.51
CA ARG A 101 -26.31 0.26 -13.07
C ARG A 101 -27.14 -0.99 -12.78
N GLN A 102 -28.08 -1.32 -13.66
CA GLN A 102 -28.92 -2.51 -13.53
C GLN A 102 -28.17 -3.81 -13.85
N LEU A 103 -26.99 -3.74 -14.46
CA LEU A 103 -26.22 -4.92 -14.79
C LEU A 103 -25.63 -5.55 -13.52
N PRO A 104 -25.65 -6.89 -13.39
CA PRO A 104 -25.17 -7.56 -12.18
C PRO A 104 -23.75 -7.17 -11.76
N TRP A 105 -22.85 -6.90 -12.70
CA TRP A 105 -21.46 -6.51 -12.42
C TRP A 105 -21.29 -5.06 -11.96
N ALA A 106 -22.29 -4.18 -12.17
CA ALA A 106 -22.24 -2.79 -11.74
C ALA A 106 -22.79 -2.59 -10.31
N GLN A 107 -23.52 -3.59 -9.79
CA GLN A 107 -24.07 -3.55 -8.44
C GLN A 107 -22.96 -3.49 -7.39
N PRO A 108 -23.01 -2.58 -6.41
CA PRO A 108 -21.93 -2.38 -5.43
C PRO A 108 -21.54 -3.65 -4.67
N MET A 109 -22.53 -4.44 -4.22
CA MET A 109 -22.27 -5.70 -3.51
C MET A 109 -21.54 -6.71 -4.40
N ASN A 110 -21.98 -6.86 -5.65
CA ASN A 110 -21.38 -7.80 -6.59
C ASN A 110 -19.97 -7.37 -6.97
N ARG A 111 -19.69 -6.08 -7.11
CA ARG A 111 -18.32 -5.58 -7.31
C ARG A 111 -17.43 -5.84 -6.12
N LYS A 112 -17.91 -5.58 -4.89
CA LYS A 112 -17.16 -5.90 -3.66
C LYS A 112 -16.82 -7.40 -3.60
N ALA A 113 -17.81 -8.26 -3.87
CA ALA A 113 -17.62 -9.70 -3.93
C ALA A 113 -16.64 -10.11 -5.05
N MET A 114 -16.78 -9.53 -6.24
CA MET A 114 -15.91 -9.77 -7.39
C MET A 114 -14.47 -9.35 -7.11
N ASN A 115 -14.25 -8.16 -6.54
CA ASN A 115 -12.94 -7.68 -6.14
C ASN A 115 -12.33 -8.57 -5.07
N ALA A 116 -13.09 -8.97 -4.04
CA ALA A 116 -12.61 -9.90 -3.03
C ALA A 116 -12.20 -11.25 -3.65
N TYR A 117 -13.06 -11.82 -4.50
CA TYR A 117 -12.77 -13.08 -5.21
C TYR A 117 -11.51 -12.98 -6.06
N PHE A 118 -11.38 -11.94 -6.88
CA PHE A 118 -10.20 -11.76 -7.73
C PHE A 118 -8.95 -11.41 -6.94
N ASN A 119 -9.05 -10.65 -5.85
CA ASN A 119 -7.91 -10.39 -4.96
C ASN A 119 -7.41 -11.69 -4.35
N VAL A 120 -8.30 -12.55 -3.87
CA VAL A 120 -7.93 -13.89 -3.37
C VAL A 120 -7.31 -14.73 -4.47
N LYS A 121 -7.92 -14.78 -5.66
CA LYS A 121 -7.36 -15.52 -6.80
C LYS A 121 -5.96 -15.03 -7.18
N ARG A 122 -5.77 -13.71 -7.27
CA ARG A 122 -4.48 -13.09 -7.57
C ARG A 122 -3.46 -13.29 -6.45
N ALA A 123 -3.88 -13.26 -5.19
CA ALA A 123 -2.99 -13.55 -4.06
C ALA A 123 -2.40 -14.97 -4.15
N HIS A 124 -3.20 -15.96 -4.55
CA HIS A 124 -2.69 -17.32 -4.78
C HIS A 124 -1.69 -17.40 -5.95
N GLU A 125 -1.92 -16.64 -7.03
CA GLU A 125 -0.96 -16.52 -8.13
C GLU A 125 0.33 -15.83 -7.67
N GLU A 126 0.19 -14.80 -6.84
CA GLU A 126 1.29 -14.00 -6.32
C GLU A 126 2.17 -14.81 -5.37
N ILE A 127 1.61 -15.65 -4.51
CA ILE A 127 2.39 -16.58 -3.66
C ILE A 127 3.33 -17.43 -4.52
N LYS A 128 2.84 -17.97 -5.64
CA LYS A 128 3.67 -18.78 -6.55
C LYS A 128 4.78 -17.97 -7.20
N ARG A 129 4.52 -16.70 -7.53
CA ARG A 129 5.53 -15.79 -8.10
C ARG A 129 6.56 -15.40 -7.05
N LEU A 130 6.13 -15.02 -5.86
CA LEU A 130 6.99 -14.64 -4.73
C LEU A 130 7.91 -15.79 -4.33
N ASN A 131 7.48 -17.06 -4.38
CA ASN A 131 8.37 -18.20 -4.14
C ASN A 131 9.59 -18.19 -5.09
N VAL A 132 9.40 -17.83 -6.35
CA VAL A 132 10.47 -17.74 -7.35
C VAL A 132 11.29 -16.47 -7.16
N GLU A 133 10.63 -15.34 -6.92
CA GLU A 133 11.27 -14.04 -6.75
C GLU A 133 12.12 -13.97 -5.48
N SER A 134 11.67 -14.53 -4.37
CA SER A 134 12.42 -14.62 -3.11
C SER A 134 13.72 -15.41 -3.28
N ALA A 135 13.67 -16.55 -3.98
CA ALA A 135 14.87 -17.34 -4.29
C ALA A 135 15.83 -16.58 -5.23
N ARG A 136 15.29 -15.88 -6.25
CA ARG A 136 16.08 -15.04 -7.17
C ARG A 136 16.72 -13.86 -6.46
N LEU A 137 16.00 -13.21 -5.55
CA LEU A 137 16.50 -12.11 -4.74
C LEU A 137 17.64 -12.62 -3.85
N PHE A 138 17.43 -13.73 -3.13
CA PHE A 138 18.46 -14.33 -2.29
C PHE A 138 19.72 -14.68 -3.11
N THR A 139 19.55 -15.29 -4.27
CA THR A 139 20.64 -15.58 -5.22
C THR A 139 21.35 -14.30 -5.65
N SER A 140 20.61 -13.25 -6.01
CA SER A 140 21.18 -11.97 -6.46
C SER A 140 22.01 -11.29 -5.38
N ILE A 141 21.60 -11.39 -4.11
CA ILE A 141 22.29 -10.78 -2.97
C ILE A 141 23.58 -11.55 -2.65
N ILE A 142 23.55 -12.88 -2.73
CA ILE A 142 24.76 -13.72 -2.63
C ILE A 142 25.69 -13.46 -3.80
N ASP A 143 25.14 -13.30 -5.01
CA ASP A 143 25.92 -12.98 -6.18
C ASP A 143 26.66 -11.64 -6.01
N GLU A 144 25.98 -10.61 -5.51
CA GLU A 144 26.53 -9.28 -5.20
C GLU A 144 27.69 -9.38 -4.18
N HIS A 145 27.55 -10.21 -3.14
CA HIS A 145 28.63 -10.46 -2.18
C HIS A 145 29.91 -10.98 -2.86
N PHE A 146 29.78 -11.98 -3.73
CA PHE A 146 30.92 -12.52 -4.46
C PHE A 146 31.52 -11.51 -5.44
N ASP A 147 30.69 -10.70 -6.11
CA ASP A 147 31.16 -9.66 -7.03
C ASP A 147 32.00 -8.60 -6.31
N TYR A 148 31.55 -8.14 -5.14
CA TYR A 148 32.31 -7.19 -4.33
C TYR A 148 33.65 -7.78 -3.88
N HIS A 149 33.65 -9.01 -3.35
CA HIS A 149 34.89 -9.66 -2.93
C HIS A 149 35.89 -9.79 -4.09
N HIS A 150 35.44 -10.23 -5.26
CA HIS A 150 36.31 -10.36 -6.43
C HIS A 150 36.85 -9.01 -6.90
N ALA A 151 35.98 -7.99 -6.99
CA ALA A 151 36.35 -6.65 -7.39
C ALA A 151 37.35 -6.00 -6.42
N ILE A 152 37.16 -6.17 -5.11
CA ILE A 152 38.08 -5.68 -4.08
C ILE A 152 39.43 -6.39 -4.20
N SER A 153 39.45 -7.73 -4.31
CA SER A 153 40.69 -8.49 -4.46
C SER A 153 41.48 -8.08 -5.71
N HIS A 154 40.81 -7.86 -6.84
CA HIS A 154 41.46 -7.39 -8.07
C HIS A 154 41.95 -5.94 -7.95
N ALA A 155 41.11 -5.05 -7.41
CA ALA A 155 41.46 -3.65 -7.24
C ALA A 155 42.61 -3.45 -6.25
N LEU A 156 42.76 -4.30 -5.24
CA LEU A 156 43.81 -4.19 -4.23
C LEU A 156 45.23 -4.13 -4.84
N PHE A 157 45.46 -4.87 -5.93
CA PHE A 157 46.75 -4.91 -6.63
C PHE A 157 46.90 -3.83 -7.70
N THR A 158 45.79 -3.26 -8.20
CA THR A 158 45.80 -2.30 -9.32
C THR A 158 45.63 -0.85 -8.85
N ASP A 159 44.66 -0.61 -7.97
CA ASP A 159 44.30 0.69 -7.39
C ASP A 159 43.79 0.51 -5.93
N PRO A 160 44.67 0.73 -4.94
CA PRO A 160 44.29 0.61 -3.52
C PRO A 160 43.22 1.62 -3.07
N GLN A 161 43.09 2.78 -3.72
CA GLN A 161 42.07 3.77 -3.35
C GLN A 161 40.69 3.29 -3.77
N LEU A 162 40.57 2.75 -4.98
CA LEU A 162 39.34 2.14 -5.46
C LEU A 162 38.93 0.93 -4.59
N ALA A 163 39.89 0.09 -4.20
CA ALA A 163 39.64 -1.04 -3.31
C ALA A 163 39.06 -0.60 -1.95
N ARG A 164 39.54 0.52 -1.39
CA ARG A 164 39.01 1.10 -0.16
C ARG A 164 37.57 1.55 -0.33
N GLU A 165 37.24 2.28 -1.39
CA GLU A 165 35.87 2.76 -1.66
C GLU A 165 34.90 1.60 -1.89
N LEU A 166 35.32 0.57 -2.63
CA LEU A 166 34.54 -0.65 -2.82
C LEU A 166 34.29 -1.37 -1.50
N SER A 167 35.27 -1.42 -0.60
CA SER A 167 35.13 -2.05 0.73
C SER A 167 34.12 -1.31 1.60
N VAL A 168 34.16 0.03 1.62
CA VAL A 168 33.17 0.85 2.36
C VAL A 168 31.76 0.64 1.82
N ARG A 169 31.61 0.59 0.49
CA ARG A 169 30.32 0.37 -0.15
C ARG A 169 29.79 -1.04 0.08
N TRP A 170 30.68 -2.05 0.06
CA TRP A 170 30.33 -3.43 0.37
C TRP A 170 29.80 -3.56 1.80
N LEU A 171 30.45 -2.96 2.81
CA LEU A 171 29.96 -3.00 4.21
C LEU A 171 28.54 -2.44 4.36
N TYR A 172 28.25 -1.32 3.68
CA TYR A 172 26.90 -0.74 3.68
C TYR A 172 25.88 -1.67 3.02
N ARG A 173 26.24 -2.27 1.88
CA ARG A 173 25.40 -3.24 1.18
C ARG A 173 25.17 -4.51 1.99
N ASP A 174 26.21 -5.03 2.62
CA ASP A 174 26.15 -6.25 3.43
C ASP A 174 25.16 -6.09 4.59
N ARG A 175 25.16 -4.94 5.28
CA ARG A 175 24.18 -4.65 6.34
C ARG A 175 22.73 -4.58 5.85
N ILE A 176 22.50 -4.08 4.63
CA ILE A 176 21.16 -4.08 4.03
C ILE A 176 20.77 -5.50 3.65
N ASN A 177 21.70 -6.22 3.03
CA ASN A 177 21.53 -7.58 2.56
C ASN A 177 21.25 -8.56 3.71
N GLU A 178 21.89 -8.36 4.87
CA GLU A 178 21.60 -9.06 6.12
C GLU A 178 20.13 -8.89 6.55
N LYS A 179 19.62 -7.65 6.57
CA LYS A 179 18.21 -7.40 6.92
C LYS A 179 17.25 -8.05 5.93
N ILE A 180 17.56 -8.01 4.64
CA ILE A 180 16.75 -8.64 3.60
C ILE A 180 16.76 -10.17 3.77
N ALA A 181 17.93 -10.77 3.96
CA ALA A 181 18.09 -12.20 4.17
C ALA A 181 17.31 -12.69 5.40
N HIS A 182 17.35 -11.94 6.50
CA HIS A 182 16.57 -12.24 7.69
C HIS A 182 15.05 -12.20 7.41
N ARG A 183 14.56 -11.19 6.67
CA ARG A 183 13.13 -11.15 6.26
C ARG A 183 12.75 -12.31 5.34
N LEU A 184 13.64 -12.71 4.44
CA LEU A 184 13.44 -13.89 3.60
C LEU A 184 13.34 -15.15 4.46
N GLN A 185 14.26 -15.33 5.41
CA GLN A 185 14.23 -16.45 6.36
C GLN A 185 12.91 -16.50 7.15
N GLN A 186 12.48 -15.37 7.73
CA GLN A 186 11.18 -15.25 8.41
C GLN A 186 10.03 -15.64 7.49
N THR A 187 10.07 -15.21 6.22
CA THR A 187 9.05 -15.56 5.22
C THR A 187 8.99 -17.07 4.97
N SER A 188 10.13 -17.76 4.95
CA SER A 188 10.15 -19.23 4.80
C SER A 188 9.62 -19.99 6.00
N SER A 189 9.61 -19.36 7.18
CA SER A 189 9.05 -19.95 8.41
C SER A 189 7.54 -19.76 8.54
N LEU A 190 6.89 -19.01 7.63
CA LEU A 190 5.45 -18.80 7.66
C LEU A 190 4.69 -20.10 7.34
N SER A 191 3.56 -20.30 8.02
CA SER A 191 2.66 -21.41 7.74
C SER A 191 2.10 -21.30 6.31
N GLY A 192 2.26 -22.36 5.52
CA GLY A 192 1.84 -22.39 4.13
C GLY A 192 2.88 -21.88 3.12
N PHE A 193 4.11 -21.58 3.55
CA PHE A 193 5.21 -21.37 2.63
C PHE A 193 5.49 -22.65 1.82
N THR A 194 5.55 -22.50 0.50
CA THR A 194 5.74 -23.62 -0.45
C THR A 194 6.98 -23.43 -1.33
N GLY A 195 7.72 -22.35 -1.12
CA GLY A 195 8.94 -22.05 -1.87
C GLY A 195 10.17 -22.76 -1.31
N CYS A 196 11.32 -22.46 -1.90
CA CYS A 196 12.62 -22.94 -1.45
C CYS A 196 13.59 -21.76 -1.45
N LEU A 197 14.22 -21.47 -0.31
CA LEU A 197 15.21 -20.40 -0.16
C LEU A 197 16.64 -20.95 -0.20
N LEU A 198 16.93 -21.76 -1.22
CA LEU A 198 18.29 -22.13 -1.55
C LEU A 198 18.83 -21.14 -2.57
N TYR A 199 20.09 -20.75 -2.41
CA TYR A 199 20.75 -19.91 -3.41
C TYR A 199 21.00 -20.73 -4.67
N GLY A 200 20.53 -20.19 -5.79
CA GLY A 200 20.67 -20.83 -7.10
C GLY A 200 21.95 -20.41 -7.81
N ARG A 201 22.03 -20.78 -9.09
CA ARG A 201 23.07 -20.28 -10.00
C ARG A 201 22.43 -19.43 -11.08
N ARG A 202 22.91 -18.19 -11.23
CA ARG A 202 22.49 -17.31 -12.33
C ARG A 202 23.01 -17.82 -13.67
N VAL A 203 22.11 -18.01 -14.64
CA VAL A 203 22.46 -18.44 -16.00
C VAL A 203 23.35 -17.39 -16.66
N GLY A 204 24.44 -17.84 -17.29
CA GLY A 204 25.43 -16.96 -17.93
C GLY A 204 26.48 -16.40 -16.99
N ARG A 205 26.44 -16.70 -15.68
CA ARG A 205 27.52 -16.41 -14.75
C ARG A 205 28.51 -17.57 -14.71
N GLU A 206 29.80 -17.25 -14.80
CA GLU A 206 30.87 -18.20 -14.49
C GLU A 206 30.71 -18.67 -13.04
N SER A 207 30.94 -19.95 -12.78
CA SER A 207 30.89 -20.44 -11.40
C SER A 207 32.02 -19.74 -10.63
N CYS A 208 31.70 -18.73 -9.81
CA CYS A 208 32.67 -18.17 -8.89
C CYS A 208 33.11 -19.28 -7.94
N SER A 209 34.33 -19.76 -8.15
CA SER A 209 34.86 -20.97 -7.52
C SER A 209 35.30 -20.67 -6.09
N PHE A 210 34.64 -21.30 -5.12
CA PHE A 210 35.18 -21.94 -3.91
C PHE A 210 36.14 -21.19 -2.94
N SER A 211 36.62 -19.97 -3.22
CA SER A 211 37.60 -19.27 -2.37
C SER A 211 37.03 -18.18 -1.49
N VAL A 212 35.85 -17.65 -1.82
CA VAL A 212 35.17 -16.63 -1.02
C VAL A 212 34.15 -17.33 -0.13
N PRO A 213 34.21 -17.19 1.21
CA PRO A 213 33.22 -17.79 2.10
C PRO A 213 31.85 -17.15 1.90
N LEU A 214 30.80 -17.93 2.18
CA LEU A 214 29.45 -17.39 2.26
C LEU A 214 29.39 -16.30 3.34
N PRO A 215 28.58 -15.25 3.14
CA PRO A 215 28.35 -14.26 4.17
C PRO A 215 27.65 -14.91 5.38
N SER A 216 27.90 -14.36 6.58
CA SER A 216 27.40 -14.91 7.85
C SER A 216 25.88 -15.12 7.83
N TRP A 217 25.15 -14.15 7.27
CA TRP A 217 23.70 -14.16 7.16
C TRP A 217 23.14 -15.16 6.13
N ALA A 218 23.98 -15.84 5.33
CA ALA A 218 23.56 -16.85 4.35
C ALA A 218 23.89 -18.29 4.77
N THR A 219 24.55 -18.50 5.90
CA THR A 219 25.07 -19.81 6.33
C THR A 219 23.99 -20.88 6.51
N TRP A 220 22.77 -20.50 6.91
CA TRP A 220 21.62 -21.39 7.06
C TRP A 220 21.13 -22.01 5.73
N SER A 221 21.52 -21.45 4.59
CA SER A 221 21.09 -21.95 3.27
C SER A 221 21.93 -23.13 2.75
N ASN A 222 22.96 -23.55 3.49
CA ASN A 222 23.92 -24.56 3.05
C ASN A 222 23.46 -26.00 3.36
N GLY A 223 22.27 -26.39 2.92
CA GLY A 223 21.89 -27.77 2.57
C GLY A 223 22.13 -28.97 3.53
N THR A 224 22.56 -28.82 4.78
CA THR A 224 22.85 -29.99 5.65
C THR A 224 21.77 -30.43 6.63
N ASP A 225 20.68 -29.69 6.84
CA ASP A 225 19.63 -30.14 7.77
C ASP A 225 18.23 -30.01 7.17
N ILE A 226 17.86 -31.00 6.36
CA ILE A 226 16.45 -31.35 6.11
C ILE A 226 16.18 -32.66 6.84
N PHE A 227 15.93 -32.57 8.13
CA PHE A 227 15.07 -33.51 8.85
C PHE A 227 14.14 -32.70 9.78
N PRO A 228 12.86 -33.07 9.92
CA PRO A 228 11.94 -32.37 10.80
C PRO A 228 12.33 -32.69 12.24
N ALA A 229 12.90 -31.71 12.95
CA ALA A 229 13.10 -31.83 14.38
C ALA A 229 11.73 -31.92 15.06
N GLU A 230 11.46 -33.08 15.63
CA GLU A 230 10.32 -33.36 16.49
C GLU A 230 10.30 -32.42 17.71
N HIS A 231 9.08 -32.18 18.18
CA HIS A 231 8.71 -31.39 19.34
C HIS A 231 9.69 -31.43 20.52
N SER A 232 10.15 -30.25 20.93
CA SER A 232 10.50 -29.98 22.32
C SER A 232 10.30 -28.50 22.64
N ASP A 233 9.26 -28.23 23.42
CA ASP A 233 9.15 -27.08 24.34
C ASP A 233 9.31 -27.63 25.78
N PRO A 234 9.60 -26.82 26.83
CA PRO A 234 9.86 -25.38 26.83
C PRO A 234 11.09 -24.93 27.68
N ALA A 235 11.30 -23.60 27.65
CA ALA A 235 11.84 -22.74 28.72
C ALA A 235 13.36 -22.49 28.76
N ALA A 236 13.74 -21.30 28.29
CA ALA A 236 14.60 -20.38 29.04
C ALA A 236 14.24 -18.94 28.64
N ASN A 237 13.74 -18.19 29.63
CA ASN A 237 13.56 -16.74 29.55
C ASN A 237 14.92 -16.09 29.26
N THR A 238 14.98 -15.32 28.18
CA THR A 238 15.88 -14.17 28.08
C THR A 238 15.02 -13.01 27.61
N ASP A 239 14.69 -12.15 28.57
CA ASP A 239 14.21 -10.80 28.33
C ASP A 239 15.19 -10.10 27.38
N PHE A 240 14.77 -9.91 26.15
CA PHE A 240 15.41 -8.99 25.22
C PHE A 240 14.44 -7.83 25.04
N ASP A 241 14.85 -6.67 25.54
CA ASP A 241 14.16 -5.40 25.41
C ASP A 241 13.73 -5.19 23.96
N ASN A 242 12.42 -5.14 23.79
CA ASN A 242 11.75 -4.92 22.53
C ASN A 242 11.74 -3.40 22.28
N ASP A 243 12.86 -2.84 21.83
CA ASP A 243 12.89 -1.50 21.24
C ASP A 243 12.29 -1.57 19.82
N GLU A 244 10.98 -1.84 19.75
CA GLU A 244 10.17 -1.41 18.62
C GLU A 244 10.15 0.12 18.67
N GLU A 245 11.10 0.76 17.99
CA GLU A 245 10.87 2.10 17.50
C GLU A 245 9.69 2.02 16.53
N GLU A 246 8.46 2.10 17.07
CA GLU A 246 7.32 2.58 16.33
C GLU A 246 7.80 3.82 15.58
N GLU A 247 7.66 3.81 14.26
CA GLU A 247 8.06 4.94 13.43
C GLU A 247 7.06 6.07 13.72
N ILE A 248 7.33 6.82 14.80
CA ILE A 248 6.44 7.85 15.34
C ILE A 248 6.22 8.88 14.25
N VAL A 249 4.98 8.92 13.75
CA VAL A 249 4.52 9.96 12.83
C VAL A 249 4.72 11.30 13.55
N PRO A 250 5.50 12.25 13.00
CA PRO A 250 5.71 13.53 13.66
C PRO A 250 4.35 14.22 13.86
N GLY A 251 3.92 14.42 15.12
CA GLY A 251 2.62 14.99 15.47
C GLY A 251 1.53 14.00 15.95
N THR A 252 1.90 12.78 16.33
CA THR A 252 1.09 11.88 17.16
C THR A 252 1.88 11.47 18.40
N GLN A 253 2.47 12.46 19.09
CA GLN A 253 3.31 12.20 20.27
C GLN A 253 2.49 11.84 21.51
N ASN A 254 1.16 12.04 21.45
CA ASN A 254 0.21 11.67 22.48
C ASN A 254 -0.93 10.85 21.86
N GLU A 255 -1.36 9.77 22.53
CA GLU A 255 -2.56 9.00 22.16
C GLU A 255 -3.81 9.89 22.04
N GLN A 256 -3.87 10.95 22.86
CA GLN A 256 -4.93 11.95 22.83
C GLN A 256 -4.96 12.75 21.51
N GLU A 257 -3.80 13.05 20.91
CA GLU A 257 -3.73 13.78 19.63
C GLU A 257 -4.07 12.87 18.44
N ALA A 258 -3.69 11.59 18.52
CA ALA A 258 -4.11 10.58 17.55
C ALA A 258 -5.63 10.37 17.61
N ALA A 259 -6.19 10.27 18.83
CA ALA A 259 -7.63 10.21 19.07
C ALA A 259 -8.34 11.49 18.59
N ASP A 260 -7.78 12.66 18.81
CA ASP A 260 -8.32 13.94 18.33
C ASP A 260 -8.28 14.05 16.81
N LEU A 261 -7.25 13.51 16.14
CA LEU A 261 -7.17 13.44 14.68
C LEU A 261 -8.23 12.49 14.11
N VAL A 262 -8.39 11.30 14.69
CA VAL A 262 -9.44 10.34 14.31
C VAL A 262 -10.82 10.95 14.54
N CYS A 263 -11.06 11.52 15.72
CA CYS A 263 -12.32 12.18 16.06
C CYS A 263 -12.58 13.42 15.18
N PHE A 264 -11.52 14.15 14.77
CA PHE A 264 -11.62 15.24 13.81
C PHE A 264 -12.01 14.73 12.41
N VAL A 265 -11.41 13.64 11.95
CA VAL A 265 -11.76 13.00 10.67
C VAL A 265 -13.20 12.48 10.68
N ASP A 266 -13.65 11.91 11.80
CA ASP A 266 -15.03 11.44 12.00
C ASP A 266 -16.03 12.61 12.07
N ARG A 267 -15.70 13.70 12.78
CA ARG A 267 -16.51 14.93 12.81
C ARG A 267 -16.59 15.61 11.44
N LEU A 268 -15.54 15.51 10.63
CA LEU A 268 -15.56 15.96 9.23
C LEU A 268 -16.41 15.06 8.33
N ALA A 269 -16.61 13.79 8.70
CA ALA A 269 -17.47 12.86 7.98
C ALA A 269 -18.96 13.02 8.34
N LEU A 270 -19.28 13.41 9.59
CA LEU A 270 -20.65 13.37 10.11
C LEU A 270 -21.26 14.70 10.57
N GLY A 271 -20.50 15.81 10.60
CA GLY A 271 -20.95 17.16 10.97
C GLY A 271 -22.38 17.35 11.51
N GLY A 272 -22.61 16.96 12.76
CA GLY A 272 -23.63 17.49 13.68
C GLY A 272 -25.10 17.17 13.37
N SER A 273 -25.57 16.02 13.83
CA SER A 273 -26.97 15.88 14.27
C SER A 273 -27.10 16.45 15.68
N ASP A 274 -27.14 17.78 15.81
CA ASP A 274 -27.61 18.41 17.04
C ASP A 274 -29.14 18.32 17.04
N VAL A 275 -29.64 17.22 17.60
CA VAL A 275 -31.01 17.14 18.13
C VAL A 275 -30.85 17.05 19.64
N TYR A 276 -30.97 18.18 20.32
CA TYR A 276 -31.21 18.21 21.76
C TYR A 276 -32.70 17.86 22.00
N PRO A 277 -33.04 16.93 22.90
CA PRO A 277 -34.36 16.90 23.49
C PRO A 277 -34.47 18.01 24.55
N GLU A 278 -35.69 18.54 24.70
CA GLU A 278 -36.09 19.56 25.69
C GLU A 278 -35.72 19.21 27.14
#